data_AF-A0A6I5ZWR2-F1
#
_entry.id   AF-A0A6I5ZWR2-F1
#
_cell.length_a   1.000
_cell.length_b   1.000
_cell.length_c   1.000
_cell.angle_alpha   90.00
_cell.angle_beta   90.00
_cell.angle_gamma   90.00
#
_symmetry.space_group_name_H-M   'P 1'
#
loop_
_entity.id
_entity.type
_entity.pdbx_description
1 polymer ?
#
loop_
_entity_poly.entity_id
_entity_poly.type
_entity_poly.pdbx_seq_one_letter_code
_entity_poly.pdbx_strand_id
1 'polypeptide(L)'
;MTHLLCRACGARLTGELRPVTDADRAAAPPVRPEEPAPSVPVGTFAVDPEPFGAPYVPGPGGHRVPGGPAGCVVLHPAESLAVRRHHDGYRLAGCCARDGMQGPNLLCDACGAEVGTLRDDCWVAESGVWLDPQAVATSPTLP
;
A
#
# COMPACT_ATOMS: atom_id res chain seq x y z
N MET A 1 -19.77 -0.48 2.16
CA MET A 1 -18.79 -0.65 1.08
C MET A 1 -18.12 0.70 0.86
N THR A 2 -16.81 0.71 0.61
CA THR A 2 -15.99 1.93 0.49
C THR A 2 -15.16 1.85 -0.78
N HIS A 3 -15.05 2.97 -1.50
CA HIS A 3 -14.07 3.15 -2.56
C HIS A 3 -13.00 4.14 -2.13
N LEU A 4 -11.79 3.95 -2.64
CA LEU A 4 -10.73 4.95 -2.52
C LEU A 4 -10.68 5.80 -3.78
N LEU A 5 -10.63 7.10 -3.59
CA LEU A 5 -10.52 8.11 -4.64
C LEU A 5 -9.16 8.78 -4.57
N CYS A 6 -8.61 9.16 -5.71
CA CYS A 6 -7.47 10.07 -5.76
C CYS A 6 -7.91 11.45 -5.26
N ARG A 7 -7.23 12.00 -4.26
CA ARG A 7 -7.52 13.35 -3.74
C ARG A 7 -7.25 14.45 -4.76
N ALA A 8 -6.29 14.25 -5.65
CA ALA A 8 -5.90 15.26 -6.62
C ALA A 8 -6.93 15.48 -7.74
N CYS A 9 -7.60 14.42 -8.20
CA CYS A 9 -8.52 14.51 -9.36
C CYS A 9 -9.90 13.88 -9.13
N GLY A 10 -10.14 13.23 -7.99
CA GLY A 10 -11.40 12.54 -7.69
C GLY A 10 -11.59 11.20 -8.40
N ALA A 11 -10.64 10.76 -9.23
CA ALA A 11 -10.73 9.47 -9.92
C ALA A 11 -10.79 8.31 -8.93
N ARG A 12 -11.65 7.33 -9.20
CA ARG A 12 -11.75 6.11 -8.39
C ARG A 12 -10.54 5.22 -8.62
N LEU A 13 -9.86 4.88 -7.53
CA LEU A 13 -8.63 4.08 -7.53
C LEU A 13 -8.88 2.58 -7.34
N THR A 14 -9.94 2.20 -6.61
CA THR A 14 -10.16 0.80 -6.19
C THR A 14 -11.54 0.26 -6.60
N GLY A 15 -11.69 -1.07 -6.54
CA GLY A 15 -12.97 -1.75 -6.37
C GLY A 15 -13.72 -1.35 -5.08
N GLU A 16 -14.85 -2.01 -4.80
CA GLU A 16 -15.47 -1.93 -3.46
C GLU A 16 -14.60 -2.64 -2.45
N LEU A 17 -14.38 -2.00 -1.31
CA LEU A 17 -13.61 -2.55 -0.20
C LEU A 17 -14.44 -2.48 1.08
N ARG A 18 -14.13 -3.37 2.01
CA ARG A 18 -14.60 -3.29 3.40
C ARG A 18 -13.42 -3.26 4.38
N PRO A 19 -13.58 -2.74 5.60
CA PRO A 19 -12.55 -2.89 6.62
C PRO A 19 -12.23 -4.36 6.89
N VAL A 20 -10.96 -4.66 7.15
CA VAL A 20 -10.53 -5.95 7.68
C VAL A 20 -11.06 -6.16 9.09
N THR A 21 -11.40 -7.40 9.42
CA THR A 21 -11.89 -7.82 10.75
C THR A 21 -10.89 -8.76 11.43
N ASP A 22 -11.05 -8.98 12.73
CA ASP A 22 -10.22 -9.95 13.46
C ASP A 22 -10.38 -11.38 12.91
N ALA A 23 -11.58 -11.72 12.45
CA ALA A 23 -11.85 -13.00 11.81
C ALA A 23 -11.07 -13.17 10.50
N ASP A 24 -10.95 -12.10 9.70
CA ASP A 24 -10.16 -12.12 8.47
C ASP A 24 -8.67 -12.36 8.77
N ARG A 25 -8.14 -11.73 9.82
CA ARG A 25 -6.75 -11.90 10.24
C ARG A 25 -6.51 -13.33 10.75
N ALA A 26 -7.43 -13.87 11.52
CA ALA A 26 -7.35 -15.24 12.02
C ALA A 26 -7.48 -16.30 10.89
N ALA A 27 -8.21 -15.98 9.83
CA ALA A 27 -8.40 -16.84 8.67
C ALA A 27 -7.33 -16.69 7.59
N ALA A 28 -6.31 -15.83 7.80
CA ALA A 28 -5.24 -15.62 6.84
C ALA A 28 -4.57 -16.97 6.50
N PRO A 29 -4.46 -17.33 5.20
CA PRO A 29 -3.87 -18.61 4.83
C PRO A 29 -2.40 -18.66 5.26
N PRO A 30 -1.87 -19.84 5.57
CA PRO A 30 -0.44 -19.99 5.84
C PRO A 30 0.33 -19.57 4.58
N VAL A 31 1.23 -18.60 4.75
CA VAL A 31 2.10 -18.12 3.68
C VAL A 31 3.32 -19.04 3.64
N ARG A 32 3.77 -19.37 2.42
CA ARG A 32 5.00 -20.14 2.26
C ARG A 32 6.16 -19.34 2.85
N PRO A 33 7.15 -19.97 3.51
CA PRO A 33 8.26 -19.25 4.11
C PRO A 33 9.05 -18.36 3.14
N GLU A 34 9.00 -18.70 1.84
CA GLU A 34 9.70 -17.98 0.77
C GLU A 34 8.89 -16.81 0.18
N GLU A 35 7.63 -16.63 0.58
CA GLU A 35 6.73 -15.60 0.04
C GLU A 35 6.42 -14.52 1.09
N PRO A 36 6.44 -13.24 0.69
CA PRO A 36 6.08 -12.14 1.60
C PRO A 36 4.60 -12.21 1.96
N ALA A 37 4.28 -12.22 3.25
CA ALA A 37 2.91 -12.36 3.72
C ALA A 37 2.03 -11.16 3.33
N PRO A 38 0.87 -11.35 2.69
CA PRO A 38 -0.02 -10.23 2.40
C PRO A 38 -0.50 -9.57 3.70
N SER A 39 -0.42 -8.23 3.76
CA SER A 39 -0.75 -7.46 4.96
C SER A 39 -2.25 -7.47 5.31
N VAL A 40 -3.13 -7.64 4.32
CA VAL A 40 -4.59 -7.78 4.47
C VAL A 40 -5.17 -8.66 3.37
N PRO A 41 -6.32 -9.34 3.57
CA PRO A 41 -6.98 -10.13 2.52
C PRO A 41 -7.57 -9.29 1.37
N VAL A 42 -7.74 -9.94 0.20
CA VAL A 42 -8.41 -9.35 -0.98
C VAL A 42 -9.84 -8.89 -0.64
N GLY A 43 -10.25 -7.76 -1.19
CA GLY A 43 -11.54 -7.12 -0.95
C GLY A 43 -11.62 -6.37 0.38
N THR A 44 -10.51 -6.30 1.12
CA THR A 44 -10.44 -5.60 2.41
C THR A 44 -9.39 -4.49 2.42
N PHE A 45 -9.52 -3.58 3.39
CA PHE A 45 -8.49 -2.60 3.71
C PHE A 45 -8.26 -2.49 5.21
N ALA A 46 -7.05 -2.07 5.58
CA ALA A 46 -6.71 -1.63 6.93
C ALA A 46 -6.16 -0.20 6.91
N VAL A 47 -6.03 0.40 8.09
CA VAL A 47 -5.21 1.61 8.28
C VAL A 47 -4.00 1.18 9.09
N ASP A 48 -2.81 1.36 8.53
CA ASP A 48 -1.54 1.12 9.21
C ASP A 48 -1.15 2.39 9.97
N PRO A 49 -1.16 2.37 11.32
CA PRO A 49 -0.86 3.55 12.10
C PRO A 49 0.62 3.95 12.04
N GLU A 50 1.51 3.04 11.66
CA GLU A 50 2.94 3.30 11.66
C GLU A 50 3.40 4.02 10.38
N PRO A 51 4.48 4.81 10.45
CA PRO A 51 5.13 5.37 9.26
C PRO A 51 5.52 4.27 8.27
N PHE A 52 5.28 4.51 6.98
CA PHE A 52 5.67 3.58 5.94
C PHE A 52 6.60 4.22 4.90
N GLY A 53 7.62 3.46 4.48
CA GLY A 53 8.51 3.81 3.38
C GLY A 53 9.42 5.02 3.65
N ALA A 54 9.92 5.60 2.55
CA ALA A 54 10.81 6.75 2.57
C ALA A 54 10.11 8.05 3.01
N PRO A 55 10.85 9.02 3.57
CA PRO A 55 12.28 8.96 3.88
C PRO A 55 12.58 8.04 5.05
N TYR A 56 13.70 7.33 5.01
CA TYR A 56 14.14 6.52 6.15
C TYR A 56 14.98 7.38 7.09
N VAL A 57 14.58 7.49 8.36
CA VAL A 57 15.17 8.39 9.36
C VAL A 57 15.93 7.60 10.44
N PRO A 58 16.85 8.23 11.19
CA PRO A 58 17.51 7.58 12.31
C PRO A 58 16.50 7.16 13.39
N GLY A 59 16.49 5.87 13.72
CA GLY A 59 15.70 5.28 14.80
C GLY A 59 16.53 4.92 16.04
N PRO A 60 15.90 4.33 17.07
CA PRO A 60 16.56 3.97 18.32
C PRO A 60 17.74 3.01 18.11
N GLY A 61 18.93 3.33 18.61
CA GLY A 61 20.11 2.47 18.40
C GLY A 61 20.73 2.59 17.00
N GLY A 62 20.38 3.62 16.23
CA GLY A 62 21.08 3.99 14.99
C GLY A 62 20.66 3.23 13.74
N HIS A 63 19.69 2.30 13.83
CA HIS A 63 19.08 1.69 12.66
C HIS A 63 18.18 2.71 11.93
N ARG A 64 18.04 2.57 10.62
CA ARG A 64 17.10 3.40 9.85
C ARG A 64 15.70 2.82 9.95
N VAL A 65 14.73 3.66 10.28
CA VAL A 65 13.30 3.31 10.34
C VAL A 65 12.53 4.03 9.24
N PRO A 66 11.38 3.52 8.80
CA PRO A 66 10.45 4.27 7.97
C PRO A 66 10.10 5.62 8.61
N GLY A 67 10.09 6.68 7.81
CA GLY A 67 9.73 8.04 8.22
C GLY A 67 8.80 8.71 7.22
N GLY A 68 8.24 7.94 6.28
CA GLY A 68 7.18 8.37 5.40
C GLY A 68 5.83 8.52 6.12
N PRO A 69 4.73 8.63 5.36
CA PRO A 69 3.40 8.84 5.92
C PRO A 69 2.98 7.72 6.89
N ALA A 70 2.44 8.12 8.03
CA ALA A 70 1.71 7.25 8.95
C ALA A 70 0.21 7.29 8.65
N GLY A 71 -0.52 6.24 9.03
CA GLY A 71 -1.96 6.15 8.74
C GLY A 71 -2.27 5.73 7.30
N CYS A 72 -1.35 5.02 6.64
CA CYS A 72 -1.53 4.55 5.28
C CYS A 72 -2.75 3.61 5.17
N VAL A 73 -3.51 3.73 4.07
CA VAL A 73 -4.56 2.75 3.77
C VAL A 73 -3.90 1.56 3.09
N VAL A 74 -3.96 0.40 3.73
CA VAL A 74 -3.26 -0.81 3.29
C VAL A 74 -4.21 -1.76 2.59
N LEU A 75 -3.80 -2.23 1.42
CA LEU A 75 -4.53 -3.15 0.56
C LEU A 75 -3.70 -4.38 0.21
N HIS A 76 -4.39 -5.46 -0.16
CA HIS A 76 -3.75 -6.65 -0.72
C HIS A 76 -3.05 -6.29 -2.05
N PRO A 77 -1.85 -6.83 -2.34
CA PRO A 77 -1.11 -6.49 -3.57
C PRO A 77 -1.83 -6.92 -4.87
N ALA A 78 -2.73 -7.90 -4.79
CA ALA A 78 -3.57 -8.35 -5.91
C ALA A 78 -4.82 -7.48 -6.14
N GLU A 79 -5.05 -6.42 -5.34
CA GLU A 79 -6.15 -5.50 -5.62
C GLU A 79 -6.01 -4.89 -7.01
N SER A 80 -7.13 -4.85 -7.75
CA SER A 80 -7.18 -4.17 -9.04
C SER A 80 -7.30 -2.67 -8.82
N LEU A 81 -6.23 -1.95 -9.14
CA LEU A 81 -6.11 -0.51 -8.93
C LEU A 81 -6.06 0.26 -10.27
N ALA A 82 -6.76 1.39 -10.35
CA ALA A 82 -6.66 2.34 -11.47
C ALA A 82 -5.39 3.23 -11.31
N VAL A 83 -4.23 2.57 -11.33
CA VAL A 83 -2.91 3.17 -11.15
C VAL A 83 -1.95 2.66 -12.21
N ARG A 84 -0.89 3.42 -12.45
CA ARG A 84 0.27 2.99 -13.24
C ARG A 84 1.53 3.07 -12.39
N ARG A 85 2.59 2.41 -12.85
CA ARG A 85 3.91 2.46 -12.18
C ARG A 85 4.54 3.84 -12.33
N HIS A 86 5.33 4.23 -11.34
CA HIS A 86 6.14 5.43 -11.41
C HIS A 86 7.15 5.33 -12.57
N HIS A 87 7.40 6.45 -13.26
CA HIS A 87 8.27 6.50 -14.44
C HIS A 87 9.76 6.49 -14.08
N ASP A 88 10.13 7.03 -12.92
CA ASP A 88 11.45 6.87 -12.32
C ASP A 88 11.67 5.41 -11.91
N GLY A 89 12.55 4.72 -12.63
CA GLY A 89 12.90 3.32 -12.36
C GLY A 89 13.53 3.09 -10.98
N TYR A 90 14.11 4.11 -10.36
CA TYR A 90 14.61 4.01 -8.99
C TYR A 90 13.49 3.75 -7.98
N ARG A 91 12.27 4.24 -8.24
CA ARG A 91 11.07 3.96 -7.43
C ARG A 91 10.57 2.51 -7.55
N LEU A 92 11.07 1.76 -8.52
CA LEU A 92 10.66 0.38 -8.81
C LEU A 92 11.73 -0.63 -8.41
N ALA A 93 12.73 -0.22 -7.61
CA ALA A 93 13.83 -1.09 -7.22
C ALA A 93 13.39 -2.25 -6.32
N GLY A 94 14.17 -3.33 -6.38
CA GLY A 94 14.02 -4.56 -5.60
C GLY A 94 14.91 -5.67 -6.17
N CYS A 95 14.87 -6.84 -5.55
CA CYS A 95 15.59 -8.04 -5.99
C CYS A 95 14.77 -8.80 -7.04
N CYS A 96 13.56 -9.22 -6.65
CA CYS A 96 12.67 -10.00 -7.50
C CYS A 96 11.51 -9.15 -8.05
N ALA A 97 11.12 -8.10 -7.30
CA ALA A 97 10.01 -7.22 -7.62
C ALA A 97 10.25 -5.82 -7.01
N ARG A 98 9.26 -5.23 -6.32
CA ARG A 98 9.38 -3.88 -5.74
C ARG A 98 9.53 -3.97 -4.23
N ASP A 99 10.62 -3.45 -3.69
CA ASP A 99 10.88 -3.45 -2.25
C ASP A 99 10.09 -2.35 -1.50
N GLY A 100 9.60 -1.34 -2.22
CA GLY A 100 8.82 -0.23 -1.68
C GLY A 100 9.62 0.78 -0.85
N MET A 101 10.96 0.76 -0.94
CA MET A 101 11.84 1.57 -0.09
C MET A 101 12.23 2.91 -0.69
N GLN A 102 12.03 3.14 -2.00
CA GLN A 102 12.48 4.37 -2.66
C GLN A 102 11.36 5.43 -2.74
N GLY A 103 10.26 5.25 -2.02
CA GLY A 103 9.11 6.16 -1.97
C GLY A 103 7.94 5.69 -2.86
N PRO A 104 6.92 6.54 -3.07
CA PRO A 104 5.77 6.21 -3.89
C PRO A 104 6.15 5.65 -5.25
N ASN A 105 5.55 4.52 -5.61
CA ASN A 105 5.81 3.83 -6.87
C ASN A 105 4.54 3.55 -7.68
N LEU A 106 3.38 4.00 -7.17
CA LEU A 106 2.09 4.00 -7.84
C LEU A 106 1.62 5.43 -8.10
N LEU A 107 1.26 5.69 -9.35
CA LEU A 107 0.68 6.93 -9.82
C LEU A 107 -0.79 6.72 -10.17
N CYS A 108 -1.66 7.66 -9.83
CA CYS A 108 -3.03 7.68 -10.34
C CYS A 108 -3.03 7.63 -11.86
N ASP A 109 -3.78 6.71 -12.46
CA ASP A 109 -3.75 6.56 -13.92
C ASP A 109 -4.35 7.78 -14.65
N ALA A 110 -5.35 8.44 -14.04
CA ALA A 110 -6.01 9.59 -14.63
C ALA A 110 -5.18 10.88 -14.62
N CYS A 111 -4.50 11.21 -13.52
CA CYS A 111 -3.80 12.51 -13.37
C CYS A 111 -2.29 12.40 -13.13
N GLY A 112 -1.77 11.21 -12.83
CA GLY A 112 -0.36 10.99 -12.56
C GLY A 112 0.14 11.40 -11.18
N ALA A 113 -0.74 11.79 -10.25
CA ALA A 113 -0.35 12.04 -8.86
C ALA A 113 0.20 10.76 -8.21
N GLU A 114 1.25 10.87 -7.41
CA GLU A 114 1.70 9.78 -6.52
C GLU A 114 0.58 9.46 -5.52
N VAL A 115 0.15 8.20 -5.45
CA VAL A 115 -0.96 7.77 -4.59
C VAL A 115 -0.56 6.72 -3.56
N GLY A 116 0.60 6.09 -3.72
CA GLY A 116 1.09 5.11 -2.76
C GLY A 116 2.23 4.26 -3.26
N THR A 117 2.51 3.21 -2.51
CA THR A 117 3.64 2.32 -2.69
C THR A 117 3.18 0.87 -2.64
N LEU A 118 3.49 0.12 -3.69
CA LEU A 118 3.43 -1.34 -3.72
C LEU A 118 4.76 -1.92 -3.24
N ARG A 119 4.69 -2.81 -2.25
CA ARG A 119 5.80 -3.65 -1.78
C ARG A 119 5.44 -5.12 -2.02
N ASP A 120 6.23 -5.79 -2.84
CA ASP A 120 6.01 -7.20 -3.22
C ASP A 120 7.30 -7.95 -3.58
N ASP A 121 8.44 -7.47 -3.09
CA ASP A 121 9.73 -8.13 -3.27
C ASP A 121 9.85 -9.44 -2.47
N CYS A 122 10.70 -10.35 -2.91
CA CYS A 122 10.83 -11.69 -2.34
C CYS A 122 11.47 -11.71 -0.94
N TRP A 123 12.21 -10.68 -0.52
CA TRP A 123 12.88 -10.64 0.78
C TRP A 123 12.16 -9.80 1.84
N VAL A 124 11.06 -9.12 1.48
CA VAL A 124 10.27 -8.35 2.46
C VAL A 124 9.42 -9.30 3.30
N ALA A 125 9.22 -8.98 4.58
CA ALA A 125 8.40 -9.84 5.44
C ALA A 125 6.92 -9.81 5.05
N GLU A 126 6.43 -8.64 4.61
CA GLU A 126 5.03 -8.43 4.27
C GLU A 126 4.87 -7.72 2.93
N SER A 127 3.97 -8.23 2.09
CA SER A 127 3.56 -7.63 0.82
C SER A 127 2.26 -6.84 0.98
N GLY A 128 2.08 -5.81 0.16
CA GLY A 128 0.91 -4.93 0.25
C GLY A 128 1.05 -3.66 -0.57
N VAL A 129 -0.06 -2.93 -0.67
CA VAL A 129 -0.09 -1.56 -1.18
C VAL A 129 -0.39 -0.62 -0.02
N TRP A 130 0.51 0.31 0.25
CA TRP A 130 0.33 1.39 1.22
C TRP A 130 -0.03 2.66 0.46
N LEU A 131 -1.30 3.05 0.50
CA LEU A 131 -1.79 4.29 -0.10
C LEU A 131 -1.59 5.46 0.87
N ASP A 132 -1.02 6.56 0.37
CA ASP A 132 -0.74 7.75 1.15
C ASP A 132 -2.07 8.40 1.60
N PRO A 133 -2.31 8.58 2.91
CA PRO A 133 -3.58 9.10 3.43
C PRO A 133 -3.85 10.55 3.00
N GLN A 134 -2.83 11.30 2.58
CA GLN A 134 -2.96 12.65 2.03
C GLN A 134 -3.20 12.63 0.51
N ALA A 135 -2.97 11.50 -0.16
CA ALA A 135 -3.22 11.34 -1.60
C ALA A 135 -4.53 10.60 -1.91
N VAL A 136 -5.12 9.91 -0.94
CA VAL A 136 -6.39 9.17 -1.12
C VAL A 136 -7.50 9.63 -0.16
N ALA A 137 -8.74 9.54 -0.64
CA ALA A 137 -9.94 9.81 0.16
C ALA A 137 -10.87 8.60 0.12
N THR A 138 -11.52 8.32 1.25
CA THR A 138 -12.59 7.31 1.33
C THR A 138 -13.91 7.95 0.89
N SER A 139 -14.63 7.25 0.01
CA SER A 139 -16.01 7.58 -0.31
C SER A 139 -16.90 6.41 0.09
N PRO A 140 -17.89 6.60 0.98
CA PRO A 140 -18.87 5.56 1.25
C PRO A 140 -19.73 5.33 0.01
N THR A 141 -20.04 4.07 -0.29
CA THR A 141 -21.13 3.75 -1.22
C THR A 141 -22.45 4.03 -0.48
N LEU A 142 -23.26 4.96 -0.96
CA LEU A 142 -24.64 5.12 -0.46
C LEU A 142 -25.42 3.85 -0.79
N PRO A 143 -26.27 3.34 0.13
CA PRO A 143 -27.10 2.15 -0.10
C PRO A 143 -28.12 2.35 -1.22
#